data_AF-A0A1I9GCM5-F1
#
_entry.id   AF-A0A1I9GCM5-F1
#
_cell.length_a   1.000
_cell.length_b   1.000
_cell.length_c   1.000
_cell.angle_alpha   90.00
_cell.angle_beta   90.00
_cell.angle_gamma   90.00
#
_symmetry.space_group_name_H-M   'P 1'
#
loop_
_entity.id
_entity.type
_entity.pdbx_description
1 polymer ?
#
loop_
_entity_poly.entity_id
_entity_poly.type
_entity_poly.pdbx_seq_one_letter_code
_entity_poly.pdbx_strand_id
1 'polypeptide(L)'
;GYFEYSLLFYGYYSSETYFGDTVQYSVPVAYFIVNLFILGYSFFIILQKMASNARQSKLAGGKAEQYVFNWKLFAGWDYSIGNAETASNFVMANVNKFREIIAEYNVNRTKKFDFLQFTLRVLANILVFAMQAGSVWAILAVSQITTKTSFIQRNAVSITVSFITLTFPNFFDLISKMERYHPRTALRLQLGRYRIV
;
A
#
# COMPACT_ATOMS: atom_id res chain seq x y z
N GLY A 1 2.33 45.00 -15.62
CA GLY A 1 3.59 44.96 -14.81
C GLY A 1 4.18 43.56 -14.85
N TYR A 2 5.49 43.34 -14.59
CA TYR A 2 6.12 42.02 -14.78
C TYR A 2 5.49 40.84 -14.01
N PHE A 3 4.67 41.10 -12.99
CA PHE A 3 3.89 40.08 -12.26
C PHE A 3 2.63 39.58 -12.98
N GLU A 4 2.19 40.27 -14.03
CA GLU A 4 0.99 39.97 -14.82
C GLU A 4 1.20 38.77 -15.78
N TYR A 5 2.47 38.44 -16.06
CA TYR A 5 2.90 37.29 -16.86
C TYR A 5 3.41 36.12 -16.02
N SER A 6 3.23 36.16 -14.70
CA SER A 6 3.64 35.06 -13.82
C SER A 6 2.58 33.95 -13.83
N LEU A 7 3.04 32.69 -13.85
CA LEU A 7 2.21 31.48 -13.72
C LEU A 7 1.33 31.45 -12.46
N LEU A 8 1.61 32.32 -11.49
CA LEU A 8 0.85 32.49 -10.25
C LEU A 8 -0.38 33.42 -10.39
N PHE A 9 -0.50 34.16 -11.50
CA PHE A 9 -1.60 35.12 -11.68
C PHE A 9 -2.81 34.46 -12.37
N TYR A 10 -3.91 34.34 -11.63
CA TYR A 10 -5.14 33.68 -12.08
C TYR A 10 -5.77 34.35 -13.33
N GLY A 11 -5.56 35.66 -13.53
CA GLY A 11 -6.08 36.41 -14.67
C GLY A 11 -5.35 36.16 -16.01
N TYR A 12 -4.23 35.44 -16.01
CA TYR A 12 -3.51 35.08 -17.25
C TYR A 12 -4.09 33.83 -17.94
N TYR A 13 -4.91 33.05 -17.23
CA TYR A 13 -5.61 31.91 -17.83
C TYR A 13 -6.82 32.42 -18.62
N SER A 14 -6.72 32.36 -19.95
CA SER A 14 -7.82 32.62 -20.88
C SER A 14 -9.10 31.93 -20.42
N SER A 15 -10.23 32.65 -20.48
CA SER A 15 -11.57 32.19 -20.10
C SER A 15 -12.18 31.17 -21.06
N GLU A 16 -11.35 30.49 -21.86
CA GLU A 16 -11.81 29.49 -22.81
C GLU A 16 -12.00 28.13 -22.13
N THR A 17 -13.25 27.68 -22.15
CA THR A 17 -13.75 26.48 -21.49
C THR A 17 -13.17 25.19 -22.07
N TYR A 18 -12.53 25.24 -23.24
CA TYR A 18 -12.02 24.10 -23.99
C TYR A 18 -10.65 24.43 -24.62
N PHE A 19 -9.58 23.80 -24.16
CA PHE A 19 -8.29 23.81 -24.86
C PHE A 19 -8.13 22.49 -25.63
N GLY A 20 -8.08 22.57 -26.96
CA GLY A 20 -7.68 21.46 -27.84
C GLY A 20 -8.70 21.10 -28.94
N ASP A 21 -8.26 21.11 -30.20
CA ASP A 21 -9.06 20.80 -31.41
C ASP A 21 -9.46 19.31 -31.54
N THR A 22 -9.01 18.44 -30.62
CA THR A 22 -9.25 16.99 -30.70
C THR A 22 -9.68 16.36 -29.36
N VAL A 23 -9.44 17.01 -28.22
CA VAL A 23 -9.85 16.55 -26.89
C VAL A 23 -10.31 17.76 -26.08
N GLN A 24 -11.62 17.88 -25.83
CA GLN A 24 -12.19 18.93 -24.99
C GLN A 24 -11.76 18.74 -23.53
N TYR A 25 -10.67 19.39 -23.12
CA TYR A 25 -10.20 19.38 -21.73
C TYR A 25 -10.80 20.56 -20.96
N SER A 26 -11.74 20.28 -20.04
CA SER A 26 -12.32 21.30 -19.17
C SER A 26 -11.32 21.70 -18.09
N VAL A 27 -10.59 22.78 -18.35
CA VAL A 27 -9.58 23.37 -17.46
C VAL A 27 -10.08 23.54 -16.00
N PRO A 28 -11.31 24.03 -15.73
CA PRO A 28 -11.80 24.20 -14.36
C PRO A 28 -11.95 22.87 -13.59
N VAL A 29 -12.35 21.80 -14.27
CA VAL A 29 -12.53 20.47 -13.67
C VAL A 29 -11.18 19.88 -13.31
N ALA A 30 -10.16 20.08 -14.14
CA ALA A 30 -8.81 19.64 -13.85
C ALA A 30 -8.25 20.28 -12.57
N TYR A 31 -8.36 21.60 -12.45
CA TYR A 31 -7.93 22.31 -11.24
C TYR A 31 -8.67 21.84 -9.99
N PHE A 32 -9.97 21.56 -10.10
CA PHE A 32 -10.77 21.03 -9.00
C PHE A 32 -10.31 19.64 -8.57
N ILE A 33 -10.13 18.71 -9.51
CA ILE A 33 -9.69 17.33 -9.23
C ILE A 33 -8.27 17.30 -8.65
N VAL A 34 -7.35 18.10 -9.20
CA VAL A 34 -5.96 18.20 -8.71
C VAL A 34 -5.93 18.75 -7.29
N ASN A 35 -6.70 19.80 -6.99
CA ASN A 35 -6.81 20.34 -5.62
C ASN A 35 -7.42 19.32 -4.65
N LEU A 36 -8.50 18.64 -5.07
CA LEU A 36 -9.12 17.60 -4.25
C LEU A 36 -8.13 16.47 -3.92
N PHE A 37 -7.32 16.05 -4.89
CA PHE A 37 -6.32 15.02 -4.71
C PHE A 37 -5.19 15.47 -3.78
N ILE A 38 -4.67 16.69 -3.96
CA ILE A 38 -3.62 17.27 -3.11
C ILE A 38 -4.11 17.39 -1.66
N LEU A 39 -5.34 17.85 -1.44
CA LEU A 39 -5.95 17.96 -0.12
C LEU A 39 -6.13 16.59 0.53
N GLY A 40 -6.72 15.64 -0.20
CA GLY A 40 -6.92 14.27 0.29
C GLY A 40 -5.61 13.57 0.66
N TYR A 41 -4.60 13.67 -0.21
CA TYR A 41 -3.28 13.09 0.03
C TYR A 41 -2.59 13.74 1.24
N SER A 42 -2.61 15.07 1.32
CA SER A 42 -2.00 15.81 2.44
C SER A 42 -2.68 15.43 3.77
N PHE A 43 -4.01 15.37 3.79
CA PHE A 43 -4.77 14.96 4.96
C PHE A 43 -4.44 13.53 5.40
N PHE A 44 -4.34 12.60 4.45
CA PHE A 44 -3.95 11.21 4.73
C PHE A 44 -2.54 11.10 5.33
N ILE A 45 -1.56 11.81 4.75
CA ILE A 45 -0.20 11.84 5.27
C ILE A 45 -0.15 12.45 6.68
N ILE A 46 -0.90 13.53 6.92
CA ILE A 46 -0.97 14.16 8.25
C ILE A 46 -1.59 13.19 9.26
N LEU A 47 -2.69 12.51 8.94
CA LEU A 47 -3.29 11.51 9.83
C LEU A 47 -2.34 10.36 10.14
N GLN A 48 -1.64 9.83 9.13
CA GLN A 48 -0.66 8.77 9.33
C GLN A 48 0.50 9.24 10.23
N LYS A 49 1.00 10.45 9.99
CA LYS A 49 2.07 11.07 10.80
C LYS A 49 1.60 11.33 12.23
N MET A 50 0.38 11.80 12.41
CA MET A 50 -0.22 12.06 13.73
C MET A 50 -0.46 10.75 14.49
N ALA A 51 -0.93 9.68 13.85
CA ALA A 51 -1.09 8.38 14.47
C ALA A 51 0.27 7.77 14.89
N SER A 52 1.29 7.89 14.03
CA SER A 52 2.66 7.48 14.36
C SER A 52 3.23 8.32 15.52
N ASN A 53 3.03 9.64 15.49
CA ASN A 53 3.51 10.55 16.50
C ASN A 53 2.79 10.35 17.85
N ALA A 54 1.48 10.07 17.84
CA ALA A 54 0.71 9.73 19.04
C ALA A 54 1.15 8.39 19.64
N ARG A 55 1.54 7.43 18.81
CA ARG A 55 2.13 6.18 19.27
C ARG A 55 3.54 6.39 19.84
N GLN A 56 4.35 7.22 19.19
CA GLN A 56 5.68 7.57 19.70
C GLN A 56 5.60 8.43 20.95
N SER A 57 4.60 9.30 21.10
CA SER A 57 4.41 10.11 22.30
C SER A 57 3.99 9.28 23.51
N LYS A 58 3.25 8.18 23.30
CA LYS A 58 3.02 7.16 24.36
C LYS A 58 4.29 6.45 24.81
N LEU A 59 5.33 6.38 23.97
CA LEU A 59 6.67 5.87 24.33
C LEU A 59 7.67 7.00 24.64
N ALA A 60 7.25 8.27 24.56
CA ALA A 60 8.11 9.43 24.79
C ALA A 60 8.15 9.83 26.27
N GLY A 61 8.05 8.86 27.18
CA GLY A 61 8.53 9.00 28.56
C GLY A 61 10.05 9.14 28.58
N GLY A 62 10.58 10.26 28.06
CA GLY A 62 12.02 10.57 28.07
C GLY A 62 12.90 9.68 27.18
N LYS A 63 14.06 10.21 26.76
CA LYS A 63 15.08 9.49 25.96
C LYS A 63 15.60 8.21 26.65
N ALA A 64 15.38 8.07 27.96
CA ALA A 64 15.65 6.86 28.71
C ALA A 64 14.75 5.68 28.28
N GLU A 65 13.54 5.97 27.77
CA GLU A 65 12.61 4.94 27.32
C GLU A 65 12.81 4.46 25.88
N GLN A 66 13.62 5.17 25.10
CA GLN A 66 13.97 4.73 23.75
C GLN A 66 14.94 3.54 23.74
N TYR A 67 15.73 3.39 24.81
CA TYR A 67 16.69 2.31 25.00
C TYR A 67 16.46 1.52 26.29
N VAL A 68 15.20 1.42 26.78
CA VAL A 68 14.88 0.69 28.03
C VAL A 68 15.50 -0.69 28.05
N PHE A 69 15.47 -1.40 26.92
CA PHE A 69 16.03 -2.74 26.83
C PHE A 69 17.55 -2.75 27.08
N ASN A 70 18.31 -1.87 26.41
CA ASN A 70 19.75 -1.76 26.62
C ASN A 70 20.08 -1.31 28.04
N TRP A 71 19.38 -0.31 28.56
CA TRP A 71 19.62 0.16 29.93
C TRP A 71 19.30 -0.93 30.96
N LYS A 72 18.19 -1.67 30.80
CA LYS A 72 17.85 -2.81 31.68
C LYS A 72 18.80 -4.00 31.52
N LEU A 73 19.38 -4.20 30.34
CA LEU A 73 20.35 -5.27 30.10
C LEU A 73 21.70 -4.96 30.74
N PHE A 74 22.21 -3.74 30.59
CA PHE A 74 23.55 -3.35 31.07
C PHE A 74 23.57 -2.80 32.50
N ALA A 75 22.52 -2.10 32.93
CA ALA A 75 22.43 -1.46 34.25
C ALA A 75 21.38 -2.12 35.17
N GLY A 76 20.80 -3.25 34.77
CA GLY A 76 19.76 -3.93 35.54
C GLY A 76 20.26 -4.85 36.65
N TRP A 77 21.57 -4.91 36.92
CA TRP A 77 22.11 -5.71 38.03
C TRP A 77 22.27 -4.86 39.29
N ASP A 78 21.78 -5.37 40.42
CA ASP A 78 22.00 -4.78 41.74
C ASP A 78 23.20 -5.43 42.41
N TYR A 79 24.33 -4.71 42.45
CA TYR A 79 25.58 -5.18 43.06
C TYR A 79 25.56 -5.13 44.59
N SER A 80 24.50 -4.60 45.20
CA SER A 80 24.34 -4.46 46.66
C SER A 80 23.84 -5.75 47.34
N ILE A 81 23.43 -6.76 46.56
CA ILE A 81 22.85 -8.00 47.07
C ILE A 81 23.95 -8.94 47.56
N GLY A 82 24.09 -9.07 48.89
CA GLY A 82 25.04 -10.00 49.53
C GLY A 82 24.49 -11.42 49.77
N ASN A 83 23.17 -11.63 49.69
CA ASN A 83 22.55 -12.94 49.92
C ASN A 83 22.35 -13.71 48.61
N ALA A 84 22.91 -14.92 48.53
CA ALA A 84 22.85 -15.78 47.34
C ALA A 84 21.42 -16.16 46.92
N GLU A 85 20.52 -16.38 47.89
CA GLU A 85 19.13 -16.74 47.61
C GLU A 85 18.33 -15.56 47.05
N THR A 86 18.63 -14.33 47.49
CA THR A 86 18.03 -13.11 46.95
C THR A 86 18.57 -12.81 45.55
N ALA A 87 19.85 -13.06 45.29
CA ALA A 87 20.47 -12.86 43.98
C ALA A 87 19.89 -13.82 42.92
N SER A 88 19.67 -15.09 43.26
CA SER A 88 19.07 -16.06 42.33
C SER A 88 17.61 -15.70 41.98
N ASN A 89 16.83 -15.28 42.97
CA ASN A 89 15.45 -14.81 42.78
C ASN A 89 15.39 -13.54 41.91
N PHE A 90 16.34 -12.62 42.09
CA PHE A 90 16.45 -11.42 41.26
C PHE A 90 16.77 -11.75 39.79
N VAL A 91 17.73 -12.64 39.55
CA VAL A 91 18.07 -13.12 38.20
C VAL A 91 16.86 -13.74 37.52
N MET A 92 16.17 -14.64 38.22
CA MET A 92 15.00 -15.33 37.69
C MET A 92 13.87 -14.34 37.35
N ALA A 93 13.64 -13.35 38.20
CA ALA A 93 12.68 -12.27 37.95
C ALA A 93 13.05 -11.44 36.71
N ASN A 94 14.34 -11.11 36.54
CA ASN A 94 14.81 -10.32 35.38
C ASN A 94 14.70 -11.12 34.07
N VAL A 95 15.07 -12.40 34.09
CA VAL A 95 14.93 -13.31 32.95
C VAL A 95 13.46 -13.45 32.53
N ASN A 96 12.54 -13.57 33.49
CA ASN A 96 11.11 -13.64 33.18
C ASN A 96 10.58 -12.35 32.53
N LYS A 97 11.00 -11.17 33.03
CA LYS A 97 10.67 -9.88 32.39
C LYS A 97 11.18 -9.80 30.96
N PHE A 98 12.39 -10.27 30.68
CA PHE A 98 12.92 -10.31 29.31
C PHE A 98 12.13 -11.28 28.41
N ARG A 99 11.77 -12.46 28.93
CA ARG A 99 10.93 -13.41 28.19
C ARG A 99 9.58 -12.81 27.82
N GLU A 100 8.95 -12.10 28.74
CA GLU A 100 7.68 -11.42 28.51
C GLU A 100 7.78 -10.37 27.39
N ILE A 101 8.79 -9.49 27.45
CA ILE A 101 9.04 -8.47 26.42
C ILE A 101 9.27 -9.11 25.04
N ILE A 102 10.05 -10.19 24.97
CA ILE A 102 10.31 -10.92 23.72
C ILE A 102 9.03 -11.58 23.19
N ALA A 103 8.22 -12.17 24.08
CA ALA A 103 6.95 -12.78 23.73
C ALA A 103 5.97 -11.73 23.18
N GLU A 104 5.84 -10.59 23.84
CA GLU A 104 4.99 -9.49 23.39
C GLU A 104 5.44 -8.94 22.03
N TYR A 105 6.76 -8.76 21.83
CA TYR A 105 7.31 -8.35 20.55
C TYR A 105 6.97 -9.34 19.43
N ASN A 106 7.10 -10.64 19.69
CA ASN A 106 6.72 -11.69 18.73
C ASN A 106 5.24 -11.66 18.40
N VAL A 107 4.35 -11.53 19.38
CA VAL A 107 2.90 -11.42 19.16
C VAL A 107 2.57 -10.18 18.31
N ASN A 108 3.18 -9.03 18.62
CA ASN A 108 2.94 -7.79 17.89
C ASN A 108 3.49 -7.86 16.45
N ARG A 109 4.61 -8.55 16.25
CA ARG A 109 5.16 -8.84 14.92
C ARG A 109 4.19 -9.70 14.11
N THR A 110 3.64 -10.76 14.68
CA THR A 110 2.63 -11.61 14.01
C THR A 110 1.40 -10.82 13.60
N LYS A 111 0.84 -9.98 14.49
CA LYS A 111 -0.31 -9.12 14.17
C LYS A 111 -0.05 -8.16 13.00
N LYS A 112 1.17 -7.60 12.90
CA LYS A 112 1.55 -6.77 11.74
C LYS A 112 1.59 -7.57 10.44
N PHE A 113 2.11 -8.79 10.48
CA PHE A 113 2.07 -9.68 9.32
C PHE A 113 0.62 -10.00 8.92
N ASP A 114 -0.27 -10.27 9.88
CA ASP A 114 -1.68 -10.54 9.60
C ASP A 114 -2.38 -9.34 8.94
N PHE A 115 -2.14 -8.12 9.45
CA PHE A 115 -2.69 -6.89 8.83
C PHE A 115 -2.13 -6.65 7.42
N LEU A 116 -0.83 -6.84 7.22
CA LEU A 116 -0.21 -6.73 5.89
C LEU A 116 -0.76 -7.76 4.91
N GLN A 117 -1.01 -8.99 5.37
CA GLN A 117 -1.65 -10.01 4.55
C GLN A 117 -3.08 -9.63 4.18
N PHE A 118 -3.83 -9.05 5.12
CA PHE A 118 -5.19 -8.57 4.87
C PHE A 118 -5.22 -7.44 3.84
N THR A 119 -4.38 -6.41 3.99
CA THR A 119 -4.33 -5.28 3.05
C THR A 119 -3.91 -5.72 1.65
N LEU A 120 -2.95 -6.64 1.56
CA LEU A 120 -2.50 -7.21 0.30
C LEU A 120 -3.61 -7.99 -0.43
N ARG A 121 -4.44 -8.74 0.31
CA ARG A 121 -5.61 -9.43 -0.26
C ARG A 121 -6.64 -8.44 -0.82
N VAL A 122 -6.92 -7.36 -0.08
CA VAL A 122 -7.85 -6.33 -0.56
C VAL A 122 -7.32 -5.68 -1.84
N LEU A 123 -6.03 -5.33 -1.87
CA LEU A 123 -5.38 -4.74 -3.03
C LEU A 123 -5.38 -5.67 -4.25
N ALA A 124 -5.08 -6.96 -4.06
CA ALA A 124 -5.15 -7.96 -5.12
C ALA A 124 -6.57 -8.08 -5.71
N ASN A 125 -7.61 -8.11 -4.86
CA ASN A 125 -8.99 -8.16 -5.33
C ASN A 125 -9.37 -6.89 -6.13
N ILE A 126 -8.96 -5.70 -5.67
CA ILE A 126 -9.20 -4.44 -6.40
C ILE A 126 -8.53 -4.48 -7.79
N LEU A 127 -7.28 -4.96 -7.88
CA LEU A 127 -6.58 -5.09 -9.17
C LEU A 127 -7.31 -6.05 -10.11
N VAL A 128 -7.79 -7.20 -9.61
CA VAL A 128 -8.57 -8.15 -10.41
C VAL A 128 -9.87 -7.52 -10.91
N PHE A 129 -10.61 -6.81 -10.05
CA PHE A 129 -11.82 -6.10 -10.45
C PHE A 129 -11.54 -5.01 -11.50
N ALA A 130 -10.46 -4.24 -11.34
CA ALA A 130 -10.05 -3.23 -12.30
C ALA A 130 -9.69 -3.84 -13.66
N MET A 131 -8.98 -4.98 -13.67
CA MET A 131 -8.67 -5.71 -14.90
C MET A 131 -9.93 -6.23 -15.60
N GLN A 132 -10.88 -6.78 -14.84
CA GLN A 132 -12.16 -7.25 -15.40
C GLN A 132 -12.98 -6.08 -15.98
N ALA A 133 -13.11 -4.98 -15.25
CA ALA A 133 -13.82 -3.79 -15.72
C ALA A 133 -13.14 -3.18 -16.96
N GLY A 134 -11.81 -3.09 -16.97
CA GLY A 134 -11.04 -2.60 -18.12
C GLY A 134 -11.18 -3.49 -19.35
N SER A 135 -11.24 -4.81 -19.16
CA SER A 135 -11.49 -5.78 -20.22
C SER A 135 -12.88 -5.60 -20.85
N VAL A 136 -13.93 -5.53 -20.03
CA VAL A 136 -15.30 -5.30 -20.50
C VAL A 136 -15.43 -3.95 -21.22
N TRP A 137 -14.83 -2.89 -20.67
CA TRP A 137 -14.81 -1.57 -21.29
C TRP A 137 -14.10 -1.59 -22.65
N ALA A 138 -12.94 -2.24 -22.75
CA ALA A 138 -12.19 -2.35 -24.01
C ALA A 138 -12.99 -3.08 -25.10
N ILE A 139 -13.69 -4.16 -24.75
CA ILE A 139 -14.56 -4.90 -25.70
C ILE A 139 -15.72 -4.02 -26.18
N LEU A 140 -16.37 -3.28 -25.27
CA LEU A 140 -17.47 -2.38 -25.64
C LEU A 140 -17.00 -1.23 -26.52
N ALA A 141 -15.86 -0.62 -26.18
CA ALA A 141 -15.27 0.46 -26.97
C ALA A 141 -14.94 0.00 -28.41
N VAL A 142 -14.41 -1.21 -28.57
CA VAL A 142 -14.12 -1.79 -29.89
C VAL A 142 -15.41 -2.17 -30.63
N SER A 143 -16.43 -2.65 -29.92
CA SER A 143 -17.72 -3.03 -30.52
C SER A 143 -18.53 -1.84 -31.05
N GLN A 144 -18.34 -0.63 -30.50
CA GLN A 144 -19.03 0.57 -30.95
C GLN A 144 -18.48 1.16 -32.26
N ILE A 145 -17.33 0.67 -32.74
CA ILE A 145 -16.73 1.10 -34.01
C ILE A 145 -17.57 0.54 -35.17
N THR A 146 -18.50 1.36 -35.67
CA THR A 146 -19.48 1.00 -36.70
C THR A 146 -18.87 0.93 -38.11
N THR A 147 -17.78 1.66 -38.36
CA THR A 147 -17.07 1.67 -39.65
C THR A 147 -16.13 0.48 -39.78
N LYS A 148 -16.63 -0.63 -40.36
CA LYS A 148 -15.83 -1.83 -40.68
C LYS A 148 -15.13 -1.72 -42.04
N THR A 149 -14.35 -0.66 -42.27
CA THR A 149 -13.69 -0.42 -43.56
C THR A 149 -12.32 -1.08 -43.65
N SER A 150 -11.59 -1.19 -42.53
CA SER A 150 -10.27 -1.83 -42.46
C SER A 150 -10.32 -3.28 -41.95
N PHE A 151 -9.41 -4.15 -42.44
CA PHE A 151 -9.21 -5.52 -41.94
C PHE A 151 -8.96 -5.55 -40.42
N ILE A 152 -8.30 -4.52 -39.88
CA ILE A 152 -8.03 -4.37 -38.45
C ILE A 152 -9.33 -4.12 -37.67
N GLN A 153 -10.24 -3.27 -38.17
CA GLN A 153 -11.52 -3.00 -37.52
C GLN A 153 -12.45 -4.22 -37.54
N ARG A 154 -12.41 -5.04 -38.60
CA ARG A 154 -13.17 -6.31 -38.66
C ARG A 154 -12.68 -7.33 -37.64
N ASN A 155 -11.37 -7.39 -37.38
CA ASN A 155 -10.77 -8.34 -36.45
C ASN A 155 -10.48 -7.74 -35.06
N ALA A 156 -10.86 -6.48 -34.82
CA ALA A 156 -10.48 -5.74 -33.61
C ALA A 156 -10.92 -6.46 -32.33
N VAL A 157 -12.15 -7.01 -32.30
CA VAL A 157 -12.65 -7.79 -31.16
C VAL A 157 -11.78 -9.04 -30.91
N SER A 158 -11.42 -9.77 -31.96
CA SER A 158 -10.56 -10.96 -31.83
C SER A 158 -9.14 -10.61 -31.39
N ILE A 159 -8.59 -9.48 -31.87
CA ILE A 159 -7.27 -8.98 -31.47
C ILE A 159 -7.29 -8.58 -29.99
N THR A 160 -8.33 -7.86 -29.54
CA THR A 160 -8.50 -7.46 -28.14
C THR A 160 -8.63 -8.67 -27.22
N VAL A 161 -9.42 -9.68 -27.59
CA VAL A 161 -9.57 -10.92 -26.80
C VAL A 161 -8.26 -11.69 -26.72
N SER A 162 -7.53 -11.82 -27.82
CA SER A 162 -6.20 -12.46 -27.82
C SER A 162 -5.20 -11.69 -26.94
N PHE A 163 -5.21 -10.36 -27.01
CA PHE A 163 -4.36 -9.51 -26.18
C PHE A 163 -4.66 -9.66 -24.68
N ILE A 164 -5.94 -9.70 -24.31
CA ILE A 164 -6.40 -9.95 -22.94
C ILE A 164 -5.88 -11.32 -22.46
N THR A 165 -6.05 -12.35 -23.29
CA THR A 165 -5.67 -13.74 -22.94
C THR A 165 -4.17 -13.91 -22.74
N LEU A 166 -3.33 -13.19 -23.48
CA LEU A 166 -1.87 -13.22 -23.32
C LEU A 166 -1.40 -12.40 -22.11
N THR A 167 -2.08 -11.30 -21.78
CA THR A 167 -1.60 -10.38 -20.74
C THR A 167 -2.10 -10.77 -19.35
N PHE A 168 -3.30 -11.36 -19.23
CA PHE A 168 -3.90 -11.78 -17.97
C PHE A 168 -3.01 -12.75 -17.17
N PRO A 169 -2.41 -13.81 -17.77
CA PRO A 169 -1.49 -14.70 -17.07
C PRO A 169 -0.31 -13.98 -16.42
N ASN A 170 0.30 -13.00 -17.11
CA ASN A 170 1.43 -12.23 -16.59
C ASN A 170 1.04 -11.36 -15.39
N PHE A 171 -0.14 -10.76 -15.43
CA PHE A 171 -0.67 -9.99 -14.30
C PHE A 171 -1.04 -10.89 -13.12
N PHE A 172 -1.65 -12.05 -13.34
CA PHE A 172 -1.92 -13.02 -12.28
C PHE A 172 -0.64 -13.57 -11.65
N ASP A 173 0.41 -13.76 -12.44
CA ASP A 173 1.73 -14.15 -11.93
C ASP A 173 2.37 -13.02 -11.11
N LEU A 174 2.20 -11.76 -11.51
CA LEU A 174 2.66 -10.60 -10.74
C LEU A 174 1.90 -10.48 -9.41
N ILE A 175 0.57 -10.61 -9.44
CA ILE A 175 -0.28 -10.62 -8.25
C ILE A 175 0.11 -11.80 -7.33
N SER A 176 0.35 -12.98 -7.90
CA SER A 176 0.84 -14.16 -7.15
C SER A 176 2.22 -13.95 -6.53
N LYS A 177 3.15 -13.26 -7.22
CA LYS A 177 4.46 -12.91 -6.65
C LYS A 177 4.33 -11.90 -5.52
N MET A 178 3.42 -10.94 -5.66
CA MET A 178 3.09 -10.00 -4.60
C MET A 178 2.52 -10.74 -3.39
N GLU A 179 1.59 -11.69 -3.63
CA GLU A 179 0.96 -12.53 -2.60
C GLU A 179 1.90 -13.59 -2.01
N ARG A 180 2.98 -13.98 -2.71
CA ARG A 180 4.00 -14.93 -2.22
C ARG A 180 4.80 -14.44 -1.01
N TYR A 181 4.64 -13.18 -0.59
CA TYR A 181 5.02 -12.77 0.78
C TYR A 181 4.21 -13.49 1.88
N HIS A 182 3.17 -14.24 1.49
CA HIS A 182 2.36 -15.12 2.31
C HIS A 182 2.82 -16.59 2.11
N PRO A 183 3.76 -17.11 2.92
CA PRO A 183 4.34 -18.44 2.73
C PRO A 183 3.32 -19.60 2.77
N ARG A 184 2.11 -19.37 3.30
CA ARG A 184 1.05 -20.39 3.37
C ARG A 184 0.15 -20.50 2.13
N THR A 185 0.08 -19.47 1.27
CA THR A 185 -0.81 -19.50 0.09
C THR A 185 -0.11 -20.09 -1.13
N ALA A 186 1.22 -19.89 -1.23
CA ALA A 186 2.05 -20.50 -2.26
C ALA A 186 1.93 -22.03 -2.30
N LEU A 187 1.86 -22.68 -1.12
CA LEU A 187 1.69 -24.14 -1.02
C LEU A 187 0.33 -24.62 -1.55
N ARG A 188 -0.76 -23.90 -1.23
CA ARG A 188 -2.12 -24.26 -1.69
C ARG A 188 -2.32 -23.99 -3.19
N LEU A 189 -1.71 -22.93 -3.72
CA LEU A 189 -1.78 -22.60 -5.14
C LEU A 189 -0.94 -23.57 -6.00
N GLN A 190 0.23 -23.99 -5.53
CA GLN A 190 1.02 -25.04 -6.18
C GLN A 190 0.28 -26.37 -6.21
N LEU A 191 -0.40 -26.75 -5.12
CA LEU A 191 -1.23 -27.96 -5.05
C LEU A 191 -2.46 -27.90 -5.98
N GLY A 192 -3.06 -26.70 -6.15
CA GLY A 192 -4.16 -26.51 -7.12
C GLY A 192 -3.72 -26.68 -8.57
N ARG A 193 -2.50 -26.26 -8.91
CA ARG A 193 -1.94 -26.39 -10.28
C ARG A 193 -1.66 -27.84 -10.69
N TYR A 194 -1.41 -28.75 -9.73
CA TYR A 194 -1.22 -30.19 -9.97
C TYR A 194 -2.53 -30.99 -10.08
N ARG A 195 -3.68 -30.41 -9.74
CA ARG A 195 -4.99 -31.08 -9.82
C ARG A 195 -5.76 -30.80 -11.12
N ILE A 196 -5.19 -30.03 -12.03
CA ILE A 196 -5.79 -29.63 -13.31
C ILE A 196 -4.98 -30.19 -14.51
N VAL A 197 -3.95 -31.00 -14.26
CA VAL A 197 -3.29 -31.84 -15.28
C VAL A 197 -3.76 -33.27 -15.13
#